data_AF-A0A183FS09-F1
#
_entry.id   AF-A0A183FS09-F1
#
_cell.length_a   1.000
_cell.length_b   1.000
_cell.length_c   1.000
_cell.angle_alpha   90.00
_cell.angle_beta   90.00
_cell.angle_gamma   90.00
#
_symmetry.space_group_name_H-M   'P 1'
#
loop_
_entity.id
_entity.type
_entity.pdbx_description
1 polymer ?
#
loop_
_entity_poly.entity_id
_entity_poly.type
_entity_poly.pdbx_seq_one_letter_code
_entity_poly.pdbx_strand_id
1 'polypeptide(L)' 'MLASEEKSELERQALAWYDRLAMFGLKLNVKKSEYLTTDVKEAGSIEINGTALVRTTNFKYLGSAIEFKEPHM' A
#
# COMPACT_ATOMS: atom_id res chain seq x y z
N MET A 1 -4.14 8.24 -2.91
CA MET A 1 -3.20 7.63 -1.95
C MET A 1 -3.97 7.36 -0.68
N LEU A 2 -3.85 6.15 -0.12
CA LEU A 2 -4.44 5.79 1.18
C LEU A 2 -3.29 5.74 2.19
N ALA A 3 -3.54 6.20 3.41
CA ALA A 3 -2.58 6.17 4.50
C ALA A 3 -3.32 5.96 5.80
N SER A 4 -2.77 5.09 6.64
CA SER A 4 -3.31 4.76 7.96
C SER A 4 -2.12 4.45 8.88
N GLU A 5 -2.31 4.66 10.17
CA GLU A 5 -1.33 4.30 11.20
C GLU A 5 -1.27 2.78 11.38
N GLU A 6 -2.42 2.11 11.30
CA GLU A 6 -2.53 0.66 11.43
C GLU A 6 -2.63 -0.03 10.07
N LYS A 7 -1.82 -1.08 9.86
CA LYS A 7 -1.83 -1.89 8.63
C LYS A 7 -3.16 -2.56 8.33
N SER A 8 -3.84 -3.09 9.36
CA SER A 8 -5.15 -3.73 9.21
C SER A 8 -6.21 -2.75 8.70
N GLU A 9 -6.15 -1.50 9.18
CA GLU A 9 -7.01 -0.43 8.71
C GLU A 9 -6.68 -0.03 7.26
N LEU A 10 -5.39 0.07 6.92
CA LEU A 10 -4.98 0.35 5.54
C LEU A 10 -5.50 -0.72 4.57
N GLU A 11 -5.41 -1.99 4.94
CA GLU A 11 -5.91 -3.12 4.14
C GLU A 11 -7.43 -3.03 3.94
N ARG A 12 -8.18 -2.76 5.02
CA ARG A 12 -9.63 -2.56 4.95
C ARG A 12 -10.00 -1.39 4.03
N GLN A 13 -9.30 -0.27 4.15
CA GLN A 13 -9.54 0.90 3.29
C GLN A 13 -9.19 0.62 1.83
N ALA A 14 -8.10 -0.12 1.58
CA ALA A 14 -7.68 -0.48 0.23
C ALA A 14 -8.70 -1.41 -0.44
N LEU A 15 -9.27 -2.37 0.30
CA LEU A 15 -10.35 -3.22 -0.20
C LEU A 15 -11.64 -2.43 -0.45
N ALA A 16 -12.06 -1.57 0.49
CA ALA A 16 -13.23 -0.71 0.28
C ALA A 16 -13.06 0.22 -0.93
N TRP A 17 -11.83 0.69 -1.18
CA TRP A 17 -11.52 1.49 -2.37
C TRP A 17 -11.56 0.67 -3.65
N TYR A 18 -11.06 -0.57 -3.63
CA TYR A 18 -11.17 -1.51 -4.76
C TYR A 18 -12.63 -1.73 -5.15
N ASP A 19 -13.50 -2.03 -4.18
CA ASP A 19 -14.93 -2.26 -4.41
C ASP A 19 -15.63 -0.99 -4.90
N ARG A 20 -15.32 0.16 -4.30
CA ARG A 20 -15.89 1.45 -4.70
C ARG A 20 -15.52 1.81 -6.14
N LEU A 21 -14.28 1.56 -6.58
CA LEU A 21 -13.88 1.78 -7.97
C LEU A 21 -14.70 0.92 -8.93
N ALA A 22 -14.96 -0.35 -8.58
CA ALA A 22 -15.77 -1.25 -9.38
C ALA A 22 -17.21 -0.75 -9.57
N MET A 23 -17.78 -0.09 -8.56
CA MET A 23 -19.11 0.54 -8.66
C MET A 23 -19.18 1.64 -9.74
N PHE A 24 -18.05 2.27 -10.07
CA PHE A 24 -17.94 3.28 -11.13
C PHE A 24 -17.42 2.69 -12.47
N GLY A 25 -17.32 1.36 -12.59
CA GLY A 25 -16.74 0.71 -13.77
C GLY A 25 -15.22 0.88 -13.91
N LEU A 26 -14.55 1.32 -12.84
CA LEU A 26 -13.10 1.48 -12.78
C LEU A 26 -12.46 0.25 -12.11
N LYS A 27 -11.18 0.01 -12.40
CA LYS A 27 -10.42 -1.09 -11.80
C LYS A 27 -9.13 -0.58 -11.20
N LEU A 28 -8.88 -0.92 -9.94
CA LEU A 28 -7.58 -0.71 -9.33
C LEU A 28 -6.54 -1.61 -10.01
N ASN A 29 -5.44 -1.02 -10.47
CA ASN A 29 -4.33 -1.78 -11.01
C ASN A 29 -3.44 -2.30 -9.86
N VAL A 30 -3.87 -3.41 -9.25
CA VAL A 30 -3.17 -4.00 -8.10
C VAL A 30 -1.70 -4.31 -8.43
N LYS A 31 -1.38 -4.69 -9.67
CA LYS A 31 0.01 -4.95 -10.10
C LYS A 31 0.92 -3.72 -10.07
N LYS A 32 0.36 -2.51 -10.16
CA LYS A 32 1.10 -1.24 -10.09
C LYS A 32 0.92 -0.52 -8.75
N SER A 33 0.08 -1.05 -7.88
CA SER A 33 -0.07 -0.53 -6.52
C SER A 33 1.11 -1.03 -5.68
N GLU A 34 1.61 -0.17 -4.82
CA GLU A 34 2.72 -0.47 -3.92
C GLU A 34 2.27 -0.20 -2.48
N TYR A 35 2.82 -0.96 -1.54
CA TYR A 35 2.63 -0.77 -0.10
C TYR A 35 3.94 -0.31 0.52
N LEU A 36 3.90 0.78 1.28
CA LEU A 36 5.04 1.30 2.04
C LEU A 36 4.59 1.50 3.49
N THR A 37 5.47 1.17 4.43
CA THR A 37 5.32 1.53 5.85
C THR A 37 6.63 2.13 6.35
N THR A 38 6.52 3.07 7.27
CA THR A 38 7.65 3.65 8.02
C THR A 38 7.95 2.90 9.31
N ASP A 39 7.12 1.94 9.71
CA ASP A 39 7.43 1.12 10.88
C ASP A 39 8.49 0.08 10.48
N VAL A 40 9.60 0.08 11.22
CA VAL A 40 10.73 -0.86 11.01
C VAL A 40 10.33 -2.28 11.39
N LYS A 41 9.43 -2.45 12.36
CA LYS A 41 8.96 -3.75 12.83
C LYS A 41 7.88 -4.34 11.94
N GLU A 42 7.21 -3.50 11.17
CA GLU A 42 6.13 -3.93 10.31
C GLU A 42 6.67 -4.53 9.01
N ALA A 43 6.82 -5.84 9.06
CA ALA A 43 7.18 -6.66 7.92
C ALA A 43 5.94 -7.18 7.18
N GLY A 44 6.16 -7.64 5.95
CA GLY A 44 5.20 -8.43 5.18
C GLY A 44 4.43 -7.64 4.13
N SER A 45 3.19 -8.06 3.91
CA SER A 45 2.31 -7.55 2.86
C SER A 45 0.95 -7.16 3.41
N ILE A 46 0.24 -6.29 2.67
CA ILE A 46 -1.22 -6.19 2.76
C ILE A 46 -1.85 -6.99 1.62
N GLU A 47 -3.08 -7.45 1.77
CA GLU A 47 -3.82 -8.17 0.74
C GLU A 47 -4.97 -7.33 0.18
N ILE A 48 -5.04 -7.22 -1.15
CA ILE A 48 -6.18 -6.61 -1.83
C ILE A 48 -6.76 -7.65 -2.79
N ASN A 49 -7.98 -8.10 -2.51
CA ASN A 49 -8.72 -9.04 -3.34
C ASN A 49 -7.88 -10.28 -3.72
N GLY A 50 -7.27 -10.95 -2.72
CA GLY A 50 -6.43 -12.13 -2.90
C GLY A 50 -5.04 -11.88 -3.48
N THR A 51 -4.65 -10.62 -3.70
CA THR A 51 -3.30 -10.26 -4.17
C THR A 51 -2.51 -9.59 -3.05
N ALA A 52 -1.42 -10.22 -2.65
CA ALA A 52 -0.50 -9.65 -1.67
C ALA A 52 0.37 -8.54 -2.29
N LEU A 53 0.36 -7.36 -1.66
CA LEU A 53 1.27 -6.25 -1.92
C LEU A 53 2.38 -6.26 -0.87
N VAL A 54 3.56 -6.74 -1.26
CA VAL A 54 4.74 -6.75 -0.40
C VAL A 54 5.23 -5.33 -0.18
N ARG A 55 5.70 -5.05 1.04
CA ARG A 55 6.34 -3.78 1.40
C ARG A 55 7.48 -3.44 0.42
N THR A 56 7.43 -2.24 -0.16
CA THR A 56 8.55 -1.62 -0.86
C THR A 56 9.38 -0.75 0.09
N THR A 57 10.65 -0.50 -0.26
CA THR A 57 11.52 0.45 0.44
C THR A 57 11.60 1.81 -0.25
N ASN A 58 11.17 1.90 -1.51
CA ASN A 58 11.13 3.13 -2.30
C ASN A 58 9.76 3.28 -2.94
N PHE A 59 9.13 4.44 -2.77
CA PHE A 59 7.84 4.77 -3.38
C PHE A 59 7.95 6.10 -4.11
N LYS A 60 7.63 6.11 -5.40
CA LYS A 60 7.67 7.33 -6.23
C LYS A 60 6.29 7.89 -6.44
N TYR A 61 6.14 9.19 -6.20
CA TYR A 61 4.88 9.90 -6.39
C TYR A 61 5.13 11.31 -6.89
N LEU A 62 4.54 11.64 -8.05
CA LEU A 62 4.59 12.97 -8.68
C LEU A 62 6.00 13.56 -8.82
N GLY A 63 6.98 12.72 -9.14
CA GLY A 63 8.39 13.15 -9.30
C GLY A 63 9.18 13.17 -7.99
N SER A 64 8.53 13.04 -6.84
CA SER A 64 9.16 12.86 -5.54
C SER A 64 9.33 11.37 -5.22
N ALA A 65 10.31 11.04 -4.38
CA ALA A 65 10.52 9.69 -3.86
C ALA A 65 10.49 9.70 -2.33
N ILE A 66 9.82 8.70 -1.76
CA ILE A 66 9.87 8.38 -0.34
C ILE A 66 10.75 7.14 -0.21
N GLU A 67 11.81 7.25 0.57
CA GLU A 67 12.71 6.14 0.87
C GLU A 67 12.59 5.78 2.35
N PHE A 68 12.27 4.52 2.62
CA PHE A 68 12.46 3.97 3.94
C PHE A 68 13.87 3.40 4.04
N LYS A 69 14.72 4.06 4.81
CA LYS A 69 16.04 3.56 5.17
C LYS A 69 15.90 2.79 6.47
N GLU A 70 16.21 1.50 6.46
CA GLU A 70 16.42 0.77 7.71
C GLU A 70 17.47 1.53 8.53
N PRO A 71 17.16 1.94 9.77
CA PRO A 71 18.16 2.55 10.62
C PRO A 71 19.29 1.53 10.82
N HIS A 72 20.50 1.91 10.45
CA HIS A 72 21.70 1.09 10.66
C HIS A 72 21.77 0.68 12.13
N MET A 73 21.90 -0.63 12.37
CA MET A 73 22.07 -1.24 13.69
C MET A 73 23.39 -0.80 14.35
#